data_AF-X1VWS9-F1
#
_entry.id   AF-X1VWS9-F1
#
_cell.length_a   1.000
_cell.length_b   1.000
_cell.length_c   1.000
_cell.angle_alpha   90.00
_cell.angle_beta   90.00
_cell.angle_gamma   90.00
#
_symmetry.space_group_name_H-M   'P 1'
#
loop_
_entity.id
_entity.type
_entity.pdbx_description
1 polymer ?
#
loop_
_entity_poly.entity_id
_entity_poly.type
_entity_poly.pdbx_seq_one_letter_code
_entity_poly.pdbx_strand_id
1 'polypeptide(L)'
;ASELDQILEEEIKQNLKVIRVLVCTTSLDDIFTVGLDIKWLVTLDESKAKDMTRKLQKIFSKFESLSIPVIMAVKGLNLTAGFELMLCADIIIAADNARFGQVETKWGMTPAAGATQRLIRLVGPLKAREIIYTSRIFDAQEALKMGLVNEVVPLVELENRVKEMAGLM
;
A
#
# COMPACT_ATOMS: atom_id res chain seq x y z
N ALA A 1 0.14 -0.39 -13.03
CA ALA A 1 0.80 0.91 -12.75
C ALA A 1 0.31 2.01 -13.69
N SER A 2 0.37 1.84 -15.02
CA SER A 2 -0.17 2.82 -15.98
C SER A 2 -1.66 3.08 -15.80
N GLU A 3 -2.46 2.02 -15.61
CA GLU A 3 -3.91 2.13 -15.38
C GLU A 3 -4.23 2.89 -14.09
N LEU A 4 -3.54 2.58 -13.00
CA LEU A 4 -3.71 3.30 -11.74
C LEU A 4 -3.39 4.80 -11.87
N ASP A 5 -2.34 5.12 -12.62
CA ASP A 5 -1.97 6.52 -12.90
C ASP A 5 -3.07 7.24 -13.69
N GLN A 6 -3.65 6.56 -14.67
CA GLN A 6 -4.73 7.07 -15.50
C GLN A 6 -6.00 7.33 -14.67
N ILE A 7 -6.42 6.37 -13.85
CA ILE A 7 -7.60 6.53 -12.97
C ILE A 7 -7.42 7.74 -12.04
N LEU A 8 -6.24 7.90 -11.44
CA LEU A 8 -5.97 9.04 -10.55
C LEU A 8 -6.06 10.40 -11.27
N GLU A 9 -5.53 10.50 -12.49
CA GLU A 9 -5.48 11.77 -13.24
C GLU A 9 -6.77 12.09 -13.99
N GLU A 10 -7.36 11.11 -14.66
CA GLU A 10 -8.45 11.30 -15.61
C GLU A 10 -9.82 11.13 -14.93
N GLU A 11 -9.91 10.32 -13.88
CA GLU A 11 -11.18 10.08 -13.17
C GLU A 11 -11.21 10.81 -11.83
N ILE A 12 -10.29 10.48 -10.91
CA ILE A 12 -10.36 10.99 -9.54
C ILE A 12 -10.12 12.49 -9.49
N LYS A 13 -9.00 12.97 -10.03
CA LYS A 13 -8.65 14.41 -10.00
C LYS A 13 -9.65 15.30 -10.73
N GLN A 14 -10.24 14.81 -11.82
CA GLN A 14 -11.25 15.58 -12.57
C GLN A 14 -12.59 15.68 -11.83
N ASN A 15 -12.84 14.77 -10.87
CA ASN A 15 -14.12 14.67 -10.17
C ASN A 15 -14.02 14.97 -8.66
N LEU A 16 -12.95 15.63 -8.19
CA LEU A 16 -12.77 16.01 -6.77
C LEU A 16 -13.85 16.97 -6.23
N LYS A 17 -14.69 17.54 -7.09
CA LYS A 17 -15.87 18.33 -6.67
C LYS A 17 -17.00 17.45 -6.12
N VAL A 18 -17.05 16.18 -6.52
CA VAL A 18 -18.11 15.23 -6.15
C VAL A 18 -17.57 14.03 -5.37
N ILE A 19 -16.34 13.59 -5.66
CA ILE A 19 -15.65 12.54 -4.90
C ILE A 19 -15.12 13.16 -3.61
N ARG A 20 -15.48 12.55 -2.48
CA ARG A 20 -15.12 13.03 -1.14
C ARG A 20 -14.06 12.19 -0.45
N VAL A 21 -14.02 10.90 -0.76
CA VAL A 21 -13.09 9.91 -0.19
C VAL A 21 -12.73 8.92 -1.28
N LEU A 22 -11.45 8.57 -1.39
CA LEU A 22 -10.98 7.49 -2.25
C LEU A 22 -10.76 6.23 -1.40
N VAL A 23 -11.43 5.14 -1.75
CA VAL A 23 -11.24 3.82 -1.12
C VAL A 23 -10.53 2.91 -2.10
N CYS A 24 -9.46 2.27 -1.65
CA CYS A 24 -8.69 1.30 -2.44
C CYS A 24 -8.72 -0.07 -1.77
N THR A 25 -9.14 -1.09 -2.53
CA THR A 25 -9.17 -2.48 -2.09
C THR A 25 -8.91 -3.42 -3.26
N THR A 26 -8.75 -4.71 -2.96
CA THR A 26 -8.67 -5.80 -3.95
C THR A 26 -10.05 -6.44 -4.12
N SER A 27 -10.32 -7.02 -5.29
CA SER A 27 -11.49 -7.86 -5.51
C SER A 27 -11.32 -9.29 -4.97
N LEU A 28 -10.11 -9.67 -4.55
CA LEU A 28 -9.79 -11.00 -4.00
C LEU A 28 -9.78 -10.99 -2.48
N ASP A 29 -10.11 -12.11 -1.84
CA ASP A 29 -10.15 -12.17 -0.37
C ASP A 29 -8.79 -12.49 0.27
N ASP A 30 -7.98 -13.32 -0.39
CA ASP A 30 -6.72 -13.82 0.17
C ASP A 30 -5.49 -13.06 -0.31
N ILE A 31 -5.64 -12.15 -1.28
CA ILE A 31 -4.51 -11.41 -1.88
C ILE A 31 -4.93 -9.96 -2.14
N PHE A 32 -4.32 -9.03 -1.42
CA PHE A 32 -4.37 -7.62 -1.77
C PHE A 32 -3.53 -7.36 -3.02
N THR A 33 -2.24 -7.65 -2.91
CA THR A 33 -1.30 -7.73 -4.03
C THR A 33 0.04 -8.27 -3.53
N VAL A 34 0.71 -9.05 -4.37
CA VAL A 34 2.08 -9.53 -4.11
C VAL A 34 3.15 -8.61 -4.71
N GLY A 35 2.72 -7.52 -5.33
CA GLY A 35 3.54 -6.49 -5.97
C GLY A 35 4.00 -6.84 -7.37
N LEU A 36 5.27 -6.56 -7.68
CA LEU A 36 5.80 -6.66 -9.04
C LEU A 36 6.17 -8.10 -9.42
N ASP A 37 5.94 -8.45 -10.68
CA ASP A 37 6.38 -9.73 -11.23
C ASP A 37 7.91 -9.81 -11.25
N ILE A 38 8.45 -10.69 -10.43
CA ILE A 38 9.90 -10.91 -10.30
C ILE A 38 10.50 -11.40 -11.62
N LYS A 39 9.78 -12.22 -12.40
CA LYS A 39 10.27 -12.70 -13.70
C LYS A 39 10.45 -11.57 -14.69
N TRP A 40 9.56 -10.57 -14.64
CA TRP A 40 9.70 -9.38 -15.44
C TRP A 40 10.81 -8.46 -14.92
N LEU A 41 10.90 -8.26 -13.61
CA LEU A 41 11.93 -7.41 -12.99
C LEU A 41 13.36 -7.82 -13.37
N VAL A 42 13.66 -9.12 -13.40
CA VAL A 42 15.01 -9.61 -13.75
C VAL A 42 15.38 -9.41 -15.22
N THR A 43 14.43 -9.02 -16.07
CA THR A 43 14.70 -8.69 -17.49
C THR A 43 15.08 -7.22 -17.72
N LEU A 44 14.93 -6.38 -16.70
CA LEU A 44 15.20 -4.95 -16.81
C LEU A 44 16.69 -4.66 -16.72
N ASP A 45 17.18 -3.80 -17.61
CA ASP A 45 18.47 -3.13 -17.42
C ASP A 45 18.35 -2.01 -16.36
N GLU A 46 19.49 -1.50 -15.91
CA GLU A 46 19.56 -0.48 -14.85
C GLU A 46 18.75 0.78 -15.20
N SER A 47 18.79 1.23 -16.46
CA SER A 47 18.07 2.44 -16.89
C SER A 47 16.56 2.22 -16.79
N LYS A 48 16.06 1.11 -17.31
CA LYS A 48 14.62 0.77 -17.26
C LYS A 48 14.16 0.55 -15.83
N ALA A 49 14.95 -0.11 -15.00
CA ALA A 49 14.63 -0.30 -13.58
C ALA A 49 14.52 1.05 -12.85
N LYS A 50 15.43 1.99 -13.14
CA LYS A 50 15.41 3.35 -12.59
C LYS A 50 14.19 4.14 -13.06
N ASP A 51 13.85 4.09 -14.35
CA ASP A 51 12.70 4.79 -14.90
C ASP A 51 11.38 4.24 -14.36
N MET A 52 11.27 2.91 -14.27
CA MET A 52 10.14 2.25 -13.62
C MET A 52 10.00 2.68 -12.16
N THR A 53 11.09 2.66 -11.39
CA THR A 53 11.09 3.06 -9.98
C THR A 53 10.63 4.50 -9.82
N ARG A 54 11.17 5.42 -10.64
CA ARG A 54 10.75 6.84 -10.65
C ARG A 54 9.28 6.98 -11.01
N LYS A 55 8.78 6.20 -11.96
CA LYS A 55 7.36 6.20 -12.34
C LYS A 55 6.48 5.73 -11.17
N LEU A 56 6.84 4.64 -10.50
CA LEU A 56 6.10 4.13 -9.34
C LEU A 56 6.09 5.14 -8.19
N GLN A 57 7.25 5.73 -7.85
CA GLN A 57 7.34 6.78 -6.83
C GLN A 57 6.42 7.96 -7.17
N LYS A 58 6.41 8.42 -8.43
CA LYS A 58 5.51 9.50 -8.88
C LYS A 58 4.05 9.13 -8.71
N ILE A 59 3.64 7.93 -9.14
CA ILE A 59 2.26 7.45 -9.02
C ILE A 59 1.86 7.38 -7.54
N PHE A 60 2.72 6.81 -6.70
CA PHE A 60 2.41 6.64 -5.27
C PHE A 60 2.30 7.98 -4.55
N SER A 61 3.18 8.94 -4.85
CA SER A 61 3.05 10.31 -4.33
C SER A 61 1.81 11.05 -4.83
N LYS A 62 1.13 10.59 -5.88
CA LYS A 62 -0.15 11.21 -6.29
C LYS A 62 -1.24 10.97 -5.27
N PHE A 63 -1.27 9.81 -4.61
CA PHE A 63 -2.24 9.51 -3.54
C PHE A 63 -2.11 10.53 -2.41
N GLU A 64 -0.89 10.76 -1.93
CA GLU A 64 -0.58 11.73 -0.87
C GLU A 64 -0.87 13.19 -1.28
N SER A 65 -0.95 13.45 -2.59
CA SER A 65 -1.24 14.79 -3.12
C SER A 65 -2.73 15.05 -3.37
N LEU A 66 -3.59 14.06 -3.17
CA LEU A 66 -5.03 14.23 -3.33
C LEU A 66 -5.57 15.17 -2.24
N SER A 67 -6.51 16.02 -2.61
CA SER A 67 -7.18 16.93 -1.66
C SER A 67 -8.37 16.26 -0.93
N ILE A 68 -8.43 14.94 -0.97
CA ILE A 68 -9.48 14.10 -0.37
C ILE A 68 -8.81 12.96 0.41
N PRO A 69 -9.43 12.46 1.49
CA PRO A 69 -8.89 11.32 2.23
C PRO A 69 -8.80 10.06 1.38
N VAL A 70 -7.72 9.30 1.59
CA VAL A 70 -7.46 7.99 0.99
C VAL A 70 -7.52 6.91 2.06
N ILE A 71 -8.44 5.95 1.89
CA ILE A 71 -8.56 4.76 2.75
C ILE A 71 -8.05 3.53 1.99
N MET A 72 -7.09 2.83 2.57
CA MET A 72 -6.70 1.48 2.11
C MET A 72 -7.41 0.43 2.94
N ALA A 73 -8.27 -0.36 2.30
CA ALA A 73 -8.97 -1.48 2.91
C ALA A 73 -8.25 -2.79 2.55
N VAL A 74 -7.33 -3.22 3.42
CA VAL A 74 -6.38 -4.29 3.12
C VAL A 74 -6.88 -5.64 3.64
N LYS A 75 -6.99 -6.63 2.75
CA LYS A 75 -7.32 -8.02 3.07
C LYS A 75 -6.36 -8.99 2.40
N GLY A 76 -6.14 -10.13 3.05
CA GLY A 76 -5.19 -11.12 2.56
C GLY A 76 -3.74 -10.61 2.46
N LEU A 77 -2.97 -11.20 1.55
CA LEU A 77 -1.54 -10.97 1.43
C LEU A 77 -1.22 -9.64 0.73
N ASN A 78 -0.48 -8.75 1.39
CA ASN A 78 -0.01 -7.47 0.86
C ASN A 78 1.52 -7.34 0.98
N LEU A 79 2.23 -7.46 -0.14
CA LEU A 79 3.68 -7.50 -0.17
C LEU A 79 4.31 -6.47 -1.12
N THR A 80 5.57 -6.14 -0.86
CA THR A 80 6.45 -5.36 -1.73
C THR A 80 5.81 -4.05 -2.21
N ALA A 81 5.72 -3.79 -3.51
CA ALA A 81 5.12 -2.57 -4.06
C ALA A 81 3.67 -2.33 -3.61
N GLY A 82 2.92 -3.39 -3.28
CA GLY A 82 1.59 -3.28 -2.70
C GLY A 82 1.60 -2.77 -1.26
N PHE A 83 2.55 -3.27 -0.47
CA PHE A 83 2.81 -2.75 0.86
C PHE A 83 3.23 -1.28 0.76
N GLU A 84 4.11 -0.92 -0.17
CA GLU A 84 4.53 0.48 -0.39
C GLU A 84 3.37 1.40 -0.82
N LEU A 85 2.44 0.91 -1.65
CA LEU A 85 1.23 1.63 -2.03
C LEU A 85 0.34 1.89 -0.81
N MET A 86 0.15 0.88 0.05
CA MET A 86 -0.65 1.01 1.27
C MET A 86 -0.12 2.12 2.18
N LEU A 87 1.21 2.28 2.28
CA LEU A 87 1.82 3.33 3.10
C LEU A 87 1.54 4.76 2.62
N CYS A 88 0.96 4.93 1.43
CA CYS A 88 0.57 6.24 0.88
C CYS A 88 -0.84 6.68 1.32
N ALA A 89 -1.55 5.85 2.09
CA ALA A 89 -2.89 6.14 2.56
C ALA A 89 -2.89 7.05 3.79
N ASP A 90 -3.99 7.78 3.97
CA ASP A 90 -4.27 8.53 5.19
C ASP A 90 -4.79 7.61 6.30
N ILE A 91 -5.61 6.61 5.92
CA ILE A 91 -6.19 5.63 6.83
C ILE A 91 -6.02 4.23 6.24
N ILE A 92 -5.62 3.28 7.08
CA ILE A 92 -5.52 1.87 6.73
C ILE A 92 -6.42 1.06 7.67
N ILE A 93 -7.40 0.37 7.08
CA ILE A 93 -8.25 -0.60 7.78
C ILE A 93 -7.89 -1.97 7.23
N ALA A 94 -7.51 -2.90 8.11
CA ALA A 94 -7.12 -4.25 7.73
C ALA A 94 -8.19 -5.27 8.12
N ALA A 95 -8.39 -6.29 7.28
CA ALA A 95 -9.06 -7.51 7.71
C ALA A 95 -8.14 -8.33 8.63
N ASP A 96 -8.72 -9.14 9.51
CA ASP A 96 -8.03 -10.10 10.36
C ASP A 96 -7.19 -11.14 9.60
N ASN A 97 -7.61 -11.48 8.37
CA ASN A 97 -6.86 -12.34 7.46
C ASN A 97 -5.65 -11.64 6.80
N ALA A 98 -5.47 -10.33 6.96
CA ALA A 98 -4.41 -9.60 6.28
C ALA A 98 -3.01 -10.02 6.77
N ARG A 99 -2.07 -10.07 5.82
CA ARG A 99 -0.66 -10.40 6.07
C ARG A 99 0.21 -9.42 5.29
N PHE A 100 1.26 -8.93 5.91
CA PHE A 100 2.06 -7.83 5.40
C PHE A 100 3.54 -8.19 5.34
N GLY A 101 4.28 -7.62 4.40
CA GLY A 101 5.72 -7.82 4.35
C GLY A 101 6.43 -7.04 3.25
N GLN A 102 7.56 -6.45 3.61
CA GLN A 102 8.50 -5.83 2.69
C GLN A 102 9.63 -6.82 2.38
N VAL A 103 9.44 -7.64 1.34
CA VAL A 103 10.23 -8.87 1.12
C VAL A 103 11.28 -8.77 0.02
N GLU A 104 11.54 -7.57 -0.51
CA GLU A 104 12.49 -7.30 -1.58
C GLU A 104 13.92 -7.74 -1.24
N THR A 105 14.30 -7.67 0.04
CA THR A 105 15.67 -8.02 0.46
C THR A 105 15.95 -9.52 0.32
N LYS A 106 14.93 -10.38 0.22
CA LYS A 106 15.10 -11.80 -0.18
C LYS A 106 15.74 -11.97 -1.56
N TRP A 107 15.61 -10.96 -2.41
CA TRP A 107 16.13 -10.94 -3.78
C TRP A 107 17.32 -9.98 -3.94
N GLY A 108 17.93 -9.53 -2.83
CA GLY A 108 19.04 -8.57 -2.85
C GLY A 108 18.62 -7.16 -3.27
N MET A 109 17.33 -6.85 -3.25
CA MET A 109 16.80 -5.54 -3.63
C MET A 109 16.40 -4.74 -2.39
N THR A 110 16.51 -3.41 -2.48
CA THR A 110 15.93 -2.50 -1.48
C THR A 110 14.52 -2.11 -1.90
N PRO A 111 13.60 -1.87 -0.95
CA PRO A 111 12.37 -1.14 -1.21
C PRO A 111 12.65 0.20 -1.89
N ALA A 112 11.92 0.49 -2.95
CA ALA A 112 12.27 1.57 -3.86
C ALA A 112 11.10 2.48 -4.22
N ALA A 113 9.85 2.11 -3.92
CA ALA A 113 8.68 2.96 -4.18
C ALA A 113 8.35 3.92 -3.01
N GLY A 114 9.20 3.95 -1.97
CA GLY A 114 9.16 4.90 -0.85
C GLY A 114 9.00 4.30 0.56
N ALA A 115 8.92 2.97 0.73
CA ALA A 115 8.81 2.34 2.05
C ALA A 115 9.98 2.67 2.99
N THR A 116 11.20 2.84 2.48
CA THR A 116 12.34 3.29 3.30
C THR A 116 12.10 4.64 3.96
N GLN A 117 11.15 5.43 3.45
CA GLN A 117 10.76 6.72 4.00
C GLN A 117 9.44 6.62 4.76
N ARG A 118 8.39 6.08 4.13
CA ARG A 118 7.04 6.08 4.72
C ARG A 118 6.94 5.14 5.92
N LEU A 119 7.51 3.95 5.85
CA LEU A 119 7.41 2.97 6.93
C LEU A 119 8.02 3.50 8.24
N ILE A 120 9.16 4.19 8.16
CA ILE A 120 9.83 4.78 9.34
C ILE A 120 8.92 5.79 10.05
N ARG A 121 8.12 6.56 9.30
CA ARG A 121 7.21 7.57 9.86
C ARG A 121 6.02 6.96 10.58
N LEU A 122 5.63 5.73 10.22
CA LEU A 122 4.49 5.03 10.83
C LEU A 122 4.90 4.18 12.03
N VAL A 123 5.95 3.35 11.90
CA VAL A 123 6.32 2.36 12.93
C VAL A 123 7.63 2.66 13.65
N GLY A 124 8.27 3.78 13.31
CA GLY A 124 9.58 4.17 13.84
C GLY A 124 10.76 3.42 13.19
N PRO A 125 12.00 3.92 13.40
CA PRO A 125 13.18 3.46 12.66
C PRO A 125 13.65 2.05 13.04
N LEU A 126 13.36 1.59 14.26
CA LEU A 126 13.76 0.25 14.71
C LEU A 126 12.90 -0.82 14.03
N LYS A 127 11.57 -0.67 14.13
CA LYS A 127 10.63 -1.62 13.54
C LYS A 127 10.70 -1.62 12.01
N ALA A 128 10.85 -0.45 11.39
CA ALA A 128 11.02 -0.35 9.94
C ALA A 128 12.25 -1.13 9.43
N ARG A 129 13.41 -0.98 10.09
CA ARG A 129 14.62 -1.73 9.74
C ARG A 129 14.45 -3.22 9.98
N GLU A 130 13.83 -3.62 11.09
CA GLU A 130 13.52 -5.03 11.36
C GLU A 130 12.67 -5.64 10.23
N ILE A 131 11.57 -4.98 9.83
CA ILE A 131 10.70 -5.44 8.75
C ILE A 131 11.48 -5.58 7.43
N ILE A 132 12.21 -4.54 7.03
CA ILE A 132 12.94 -4.51 5.76
C ILE A 132 14.11 -5.51 5.73
N TYR A 133 14.92 -5.58 6.78
CA TYR A 133 16.11 -6.44 6.81
C TYR A 133 15.76 -7.92 6.97
N THR A 134 14.70 -8.23 7.73
CA THR A 134 14.30 -9.63 7.93
C THR A 134 13.43 -10.17 6.81
N SER A 135 12.79 -9.30 6.01
CA SER A 135 11.78 -9.71 5.02
C SER A 135 10.71 -10.62 5.62
N ARG A 136 10.42 -10.46 6.92
CA ARG A 136 9.42 -11.29 7.60
C ARG A 136 8.02 -10.86 7.20
N ILE A 137 7.13 -11.84 7.17
CA ILE A 137 5.69 -11.59 7.03
C ILE A 137 5.08 -11.53 8.43
N PHE A 138 4.16 -10.61 8.63
CA PHE A 138 3.45 -10.41 9.90
C PHE A 138 1.95 -10.24 9.68
N ASP A 139 1.18 -10.41 10.75
CA ASP A 139 -0.29 -10.35 10.69
C ASP A 139 -0.88 -8.98 11.02
N ALA A 140 -2.19 -8.85 10.78
CA ALA A 140 -2.95 -7.63 11.03
C ALA A 140 -2.90 -7.17 12.50
N GLN A 141 -2.89 -8.11 13.44
CA GLN A 141 -2.85 -7.78 14.87
C GLN A 141 -1.49 -7.21 15.27
N GLU A 142 -0.40 -7.74 14.72
CA GLU A 142 0.92 -7.15 14.90
C GLU A 142 1.01 -5.76 14.24
N ALA A 143 0.46 -5.61 13.03
CA ALA A 143 0.39 -4.33 12.33
C ALA A 143 -0.34 -3.27 13.15
N LEU A 144 -1.45 -3.63 13.79
CA LEU A 144 -2.20 -2.73 14.68
C LEU A 144 -1.38 -2.34 15.91
N LYS A 145 -0.75 -3.32 16.57
CA LYS A 145 0.08 -3.08 17.78
C LYS A 145 1.25 -2.14 17.54
N MET A 146 1.82 -2.15 16.33
CA MET A 146 2.92 -1.25 15.97
C MET A 146 2.47 0.09 15.40
N GLY A 147 1.15 0.34 15.31
CA GLY A 147 0.58 1.57 14.76
C GLY A 147 0.69 1.68 13.24
N LEU A 148 0.90 0.56 12.53
CA LEU A 148 0.98 0.55 11.06
C LEU A 148 -0.41 0.69 10.41
N VAL A 149 -1.44 0.14 11.05
CA VAL A 149 -2.83 0.23 10.60
C VAL A 149 -3.69 0.85 11.70
N ASN A 150 -4.76 1.55 11.31
CA ASN A 150 -5.65 2.22 12.24
C ASN A 150 -6.58 1.24 12.95
N GLU A 151 -7.05 0.22 12.23
CA GLU A 151 -8.06 -0.72 12.72
C GLU A 151 -7.90 -2.10 12.08
N VAL A 152 -8.29 -3.13 12.82
CA VAL A 152 -8.41 -4.50 12.33
C VAL A 152 -9.82 -5.00 12.61
N VAL A 153 -10.51 -5.48 11.59
CA VAL A 153 -11.87 -6.02 11.67
C VAL A 153 -11.95 -7.42 11.05
N PRO A 154 -12.97 -8.23 11.39
CA PRO A 154 -13.23 -9.47 10.66
C PRO A 154 -13.35 -9.21 9.15
N LEU A 155 -12.80 -10.10 8.32
CA LEU A 155 -12.87 -9.97 6.85
C LEU A 155 -14.28 -9.64 6.33
N VAL A 156 -15.30 -10.30 6.88
CA VAL A 156 -16.71 -10.12 6.49
C VAL A 156 -17.28 -8.75 6.84
N GLU A 157 -16.64 -8.01 7.75
CA GLU A 157 -17.04 -6.67 8.18
C GLU A 157 -16.25 -5.56 7.50
N LEU A 158 -15.13 -5.88 6.82
CA LEU A 158 -14.20 -4.90 6.25
C LEU A 158 -14.91 -3.88 5.35
N GLU A 159 -15.76 -4.33 4.43
CA GLU A 159 -16.45 -3.43 3.50
C GLU A 159 -17.41 -2.48 4.23
N ASN A 160 -18.21 -3.00 5.16
CA ASN A 160 -19.15 -2.19 5.92
C ASN A 160 -18.41 -1.17 6.78
N ARG A 161 -17.35 -1.60 7.49
CA ARG A 161 -16.57 -0.72 8.33
C ARG A 161 -15.90 0.41 7.54
N VAL A 162 -15.40 0.11 6.35
CA VAL A 162 -14.80 1.11 5.46
C VAL A 162 -15.84 2.12 4.96
N LYS A 163 -17.05 1.67 4.61
CA LYS A 163 -18.16 2.58 4.26
C LYS A 163 -18.55 3.48 5.41
N GLU A 164 -18.63 2.94 6.63
CA GLU A 164 -18.88 3.73 7.84
C GLU A 164 -17.79 4.77 8.06
N MET A 165 -16.51 4.39 7.94
CA MET A 165 -15.39 5.34 8.07
C MET A 165 -15.46 6.46 7.01
N ALA A 166 -15.72 6.09 5.76
CA ALA A 166 -15.85 7.05 4.67
C ALA A 166 -17.04 8.00 4.86
N GLY A 167 -18.14 7.52 5.46
CA GLY A 167 -19.34 8.32 5.74
C GLY A 167 -19.16 9.39 6.82
N LEU A 168 -18.04 9.40 7.54
CA LEU A 168 -17.69 10.43 8.53
C LEU A 168 -17.03 11.68 7.89
N MET A 169 -16.81 11.70 6.56
CA MET A 169 -15.99 12.69 5.81
C MET A 169 -16.74 13.32 4.61
#